data_AF-A0A4R6S9K1-F1
#
_entry.id   AF-A0A4R6S9K1-F1
#
_cell.length_a   1.000
_cell.length_b   1.000
_cell.length_c   1.000
_cell.angle_alpha   90.00
_cell.angle_beta   90.00
_cell.angle_gamma   90.00
#
_symmetry.space_group_name_H-M   'P 1'
#
loop_
_entity.id
_entity.type
_entity.pdbx_description
1 polymer ?
#
loop_
_entity_poly.entity_id
_entity_poly.type
_entity_poly.pdbx_seq_one_letter_code
_entity_poly.pdbx_strand_id
1 'polypeptide(L)'
;MTVLSVDLGTSNTVAVLSQEGRLPRVVEVDGSSTMPSAVFAEHGELIVGREAERRARLDPASFEPNPKRRVDEGTLLLGTQVVPVTDALAAVLRRVGDEVRRQLGANPDEVRLTHPAQWGPVRRNTLLSAARQAKLGGELILVPEPVAAASHFASFPGQSLEPGQALAVYDLGAGTFDVAVVGATRQGFVVLAEGGLADLGGLDVDHALLEHISRQAAGRDPGRWADLMRPTRTEDRRAQRALREDVRVAKESLSNHPQTDVPLPEPFEDVLVSRAELESLIRPNLMRSVELMSSTVKAAGLTLDGLAGIYLVGGSSRIPLVATLISEQLHVVPTRLDQPETAVALGAHQLPKASLGLRTEDLAGTFSKASAAATTHMPSPPRPQPQQQPVPPPQQRPQVVSPQPTPVAPQPFYPQPQPMPQPMAWQQPPMPYGMPMRGPSNAMAYVTAGLFLVVSVLTLICGFINTDSSPEVDDSFVALVGFQFTEDVTGNGDFAISASLTVGFTVMLFAGLLLTRVGVFRWILVALGAALTISYVWGLIWVIDKNGEDYLSLLIICLVLWLAATIAAAIPPTGHAMRGYQRRFATAPGWR
;
A
#
# COMPACT_ATOMS: atom_id res chain seq x y z
N MET A 1 -17.70 25.70 15.08
CA MET A 1 -16.28 25.39 14.97
C MET A 1 -16.00 24.42 13.83
N THR A 2 -15.28 24.92 12.85
CA THR A 2 -14.84 24.24 11.62
C THR A 2 -13.32 24.20 11.65
N VAL A 3 -12.74 23.00 11.59
CA VAL A 3 -11.29 22.79 11.74
C VAL A 3 -10.72 22.28 10.43
N LEU A 4 -9.74 23.01 9.90
CA LEU A 4 -8.93 22.62 8.75
C LEU A 4 -7.56 22.13 9.26
N SER A 5 -7.17 20.92 8.89
CA SER A 5 -5.80 20.42 9.08
C SER A 5 -5.15 20.29 7.73
N VAL A 6 -3.98 20.90 7.54
CA VAL A 6 -3.21 20.83 6.28
C VAL A 6 -1.84 20.23 6.57
N ASP A 7 -1.58 19.11 5.92
CA ASP A 7 -0.23 18.58 5.79
C ASP A 7 0.42 19.17 4.54
N LEU A 8 1.31 20.16 4.70
CA LEU A 8 2.12 20.68 3.61
C LEU A 8 3.37 19.80 3.51
N GLY A 9 3.28 18.68 2.82
CA GLY A 9 4.41 17.79 2.55
C GLY A 9 5.33 18.30 1.44
N THR A 10 6.52 17.70 1.32
CA THR A 10 7.56 18.17 0.39
C THR A 10 7.13 18.15 -1.08
N SER A 11 6.46 17.08 -1.53
CA SER A 11 5.97 16.94 -2.91
C SER A 11 4.45 16.94 -3.03
N ASN A 12 3.73 16.59 -1.96
CA ASN A 12 2.26 16.58 -1.92
C ASN A 12 1.76 17.29 -0.67
N THR A 13 0.64 17.99 -0.82
CA THR A 13 -0.14 18.63 0.23
C THR A 13 -1.46 17.89 0.39
N VAL A 14 -1.85 17.58 1.62
CA VAL A 14 -3.14 16.95 1.96
C VAL A 14 -3.89 17.87 2.92
N ALA A 15 -5.21 17.96 2.78
CA ALA A 15 -6.05 18.71 3.68
C ALA A 15 -7.20 17.86 4.22
N VAL A 16 -7.52 18.03 5.49
CA VAL A 16 -8.63 17.38 6.20
C VAL A 16 -9.50 18.44 6.83
N LEU A 17 -10.80 18.32 6.61
CA LEU A 17 -11.80 19.28 7.05
C LEU A 17 -12.89 18.58 7.86
N SER A 18 -13.21 19.12 9.04
CA SER A 18 -14.47 18.83 9.72
C SER A 18 -15.26 20.10 10.00
N GLN A 19 -16.57 19.91 10.15
CA GLN A 19 -17.57 20.91 10.49
C GLN A 19 -18.39 20.32 11.64
N GLU A 20 -18.96 21.16 12.51
CA GLU A 20 -19.68 20.73 13.72
C GLU A 20 -20.57 19.49 13.53
N GLY A 21 -20.37 18.48 14.37
CA GLY A 21 -21.14 17.23 14.35
C GLY A 21 -20.85 16.30 13.17
N ARG A 22 -19.91 16.62 12.27
CA ARG A 22 -19.55 15.79 11.11
C ARG A 22 -18.16 15.19 11.31
N LEU A 23 -17.99 13.94 10.89
CA LEU A 23 -16.68 13.28 10.86
C LEU A 23 -15.70 14.04 9.95
N PRO A 24 -14.39 14.05 10.28
CA PRO A 24 -13.38 14.61 9.39
C PRO A 24 -13.38 13.88 8.05
N ARG A 25 -13.22 14.65 6.96
CA ARG A 25 -13.03 14.13 5.60
C ARG A 25 -11.77 14.73 4.98
N VAL A 26 -11.10 13.98 4.13
CA VAL A 26 -10.07 14.54 3.25
C VAL A 26 -10.74 15.50 2.27
N VAL A 27 -10.12 16.65 2.02
CA VAL A 27 -10.56 17.66 1.06
C VAL A 27 -9.98 17.28 -0.30
N GLU A 28 -10.86 17.01 -1.27
CA GLU A 28 -10.43 16.82 -2.65
C GLU A 28 -10.12 18.17 -3.30
N VAL A 29 -8.85 18.40 -3.63
CA VAL A 29 -8.39 19.57 -4.39
C VAL A 29 -8.10 19.12 -5.82
N ASP A 30 -8.67 19.82 -6.80
CA ASP A 30 -8.59 19.45 -8.22
C ASP A 30 -9.00 17.99 -8.51
N GLY A 31 -9.97 17.48 -7.75
CA GLY A 31 -10.51 16.11 -7.88
C GLY A 31 -9.62 15.01 -7.30
N SER A 32 -8.75 15.32 -6.34
CA SER A 32 -7.85 14.36 -5.72
C SER A 32 -7.63 14.62 -4.23
N SER A 33 -7.48 13.56 -3.43
CA SER A 33 -7.13 13.60 -2.01
C SER A 33 -5.73 14.16 -1.73
N THR A 34 -4.87 14.25 -2.75
CA THR A 34 -3.54 14.84 -2.70
C THR A 34 -3.41 15.91 -3.79
N MET A 35 -2.79 17.03 -3.44
CA MET A 35 -2.42 18.08 -4.38
C MET A 35 -0.89 18.18 -4.43
N PRO A 36 -0.24 18.21 -5.61
CA PRO A 36 1.19 18.49 -5.68
C PRO A 36 1.55 19.79 -4.95
N SER A 37 2.61 19.79 -4.15
CA SER A 37 3.13 20.99 -3.46
C SER A 37 3.88 21.93 -4.40
N ALA A 38 3.82 21.67 -5.71
CA ALA A 38 4.60 22.34 -6.74
C ALA A 38 4.04 23.72 -7.11
N VAL A 39 4.93 24.60 -7.58
CA VAL A 39 4.64 25.96 -8.04
C VAL A 39 5.22 26.21 -9.43
N PHE A 40 4.51 27.02 -10.22
CA PHE A 40 4.91 27.50 -11.55
C PHE A 40 4.68 29.01 -11.62
N ALA A 41 5.69 29.78 -12.02
CA ALA A 41 5.60 31.23 -12.14
C ALA A 41 5.24 31.66 -13.57
N GLU A 42 4.20 32.47 -13.74
CA GLU A 42 3.79 32.97 -15.06
C GLU A 42 3.22 34.38 -14.93
N HIS A 43 3.68 35.33 -15.75
CA HIS A 43 3.11 36.69 -15.81
C HIS A 43 3.01 37.43 -14.45
N GLY A 44 3.86 37.11 -13.47
CA GLY A 44 3.80 37.66 -12.11
C GLY A 44 2.86 36.92 -11.14
N GLU A 45 2.18 35.86 -11.59
CA GLU A 45 1.32 35.01 -10.78
C GLU A 45 1.98 33.64 -10.50
N LEU A 46 1.54 33.00 -9.41
CA LEU A 46 1.93 31.64 -9.03
C LEU A 46 0.78 30.67 -9.23
N ILE A 47 1.00 29.73 -10.13
CA ILE A 47 0.14 28.60 -10.43
C ILE A 47 0.65 27.41 -9.61
N VAL A 48 -0.24 26.60 -9.04
CA VAL A 48 0.14 25.53 -8.11
C VAL A 48 -0.55 24.19 -8.41
N GLY A 49 -0.07 23.12 -7.78
CA GLY A 49 -0.69 21.81 -7.88
C GLY A 49 -0.57 21.17 -9.27
N ARG A 50 -1.59 20.40 -9.66
CA ARG A 50 -1.60 19.67 -10.94
C ARG A 50 -1.46 20.58 -12.16
N GLU A 51 -1.94 21.83 -12.08
CA GLU A 51 -1.79 22.79 -13.18
C GLU A 51 -0.34 23.28 -13.33
N ALA A 52 0.38 23.48 -12.22
CA ALA A 52 1.81 23.81 -12.27
C ALA A 52 2.61 22.69 -12.95
N GLU A 53 2.34 21.43 -12.62
CA GLU A 53 2.96 20.27 -13.27
C GLU A 53 2.64 20.19 -14.77
N ARG A 54 1.41 20.53 -15.17
CA ARG A 54 0.99 20.56 -16.58
C ARG A 54 1.77 21.63 -17.35
N ARG A 55 1.85 22.86 -16.83
CA ARG A 55 2.56 23.97 -17.50
C ARG A 55 4.07 23.78 -17.54
N ALA A 56 4.64 23.13 -16.52
CA ALA A 56 6.05 22.79 -16.49
C ALA A 56 6.49 21.80 -17.58
N ARG A 57 5.57 21.10 -18.27
CA ARG A 57 5.90 20.35 -19.50
C ARG A 57 6.18 21.27 -20.70
N LEU A 58 5.70 22.52 -20.67
CA LEU A 58 5.96 23.53 -21.70
C LEU A 58 7.15 24.41 -21.32
N ASP A 59 7.27 24.83 -20.06
CA ASP A 59 8.43 25.56 -19.55
C ASP A 59 8.93 25.00 -18.20
N PRO A 60 9.86 24.04 -18.21
CA PRO A 60 10.44 23.50 -16.99
C PRO A 60 11.28 24.52 -16.19
N ALA A 61 11.70 25.65 -16.78
CA ALA A 61 12.55 26.62 -16.08
C ALA A 61 11.76 27.47 -15.07
N SER A 62 10.46 27.68 -15.30
CA SER A 62 9.58 28.48 -14.45
C SER A 62 8.90 27.68 -13.33
N PHE A 63 9.43 26.51 -12.96
CA PHE A 63 8.77 25.54 -12.07
C PHE A 63 9.67 25.06 -10.92
N GLU A 64 9.10 24.96 -9.72
CA GLU A 64 9.70 24.29 -8.55
C GLU A 64 8.75 23.20 -8.02
N PRO A 65 9.13 21.90 -8.06
CA PRO A 65 8.28 20.82 -7.56
C PRO A 65 8.15 20.77 -6.03
N ASN A 66 9.18 21.19 -5.29
CA ASN A 66 9.35 20.88 -3.86
C ASN A 66 9.73 22.12 -3.04
N PRO A 67 8.94 23.22 -3.05
CA PRO A 67 9.30 24.48 -2.39
C PRO A 67 9.54 24.35 -0.87
N LYS A 68 8.95 23.34 -0.19
CA LYS A 68 9.24 23.04 1.23
C LYS A 68 10.71 22.67 1.47
N ARG A 69 11.38 22.00 0.51
CA ARG A 69 12.81 21.62 0.62
C ARG A 69 13.74 22.85 0.44
N ARG A 70 13.24 23.92 -0.20
CA ARG A 70 13.95 25.20 -0.45
C ARG A 70 13.73 26.26 0.65
N VAL A 71 13.08 25.89 1.78
CA VAL A 71 12.60 26.84 2.82
C VAL A 71 13.67 27.78 3.40
N ASP A 72 14.94 27.36 3.40
CA ASP A 72 16.05 28.14 3.95
C ASP A 72 16.70 29.10 2.94
N GLU A 73 16.38 29.01 1.65
CA GLU A 73 17.02 29.80 0.58
C GLU A 73 16.43 31.21 0.42
N GLY A 74 15.28 31.49 1.05
CA GLY A 74 14.60 32.78 1.02
C GLY A 74 13.90 33.11 -0.31
N THR A 75 14.55 32.89 -1.45
CA THR A 75 14.02 33.15 -2.80
C THR A 75 14.34 32.04 -3.79
N LEU A 76 13.39 31.77 -4.68
CA LEU A 76 13.51 30.91 -5.85
C LEU A 76 13.70 31.75 -7.12
N LEU A 77 14.49 31.29 -8.07
CA LEU A 77 14.50 31.82 -9.43
C LEU A 77 13.67 30.87 -10.32
N LEU A 78 12.48 31.33 -10.72
CA LEU A 78 11.56 30.60 -11.58
C LEU A 78 11.52 31.30 -12.94
N GLY A 79 12.23 30.73 -13.91
CA GLY A 79 12.45 31.33 -15.22
C GLY A 79 13.27 32.61 -15.07
N THR A 80 12.63 33.76 -15.27
CA THR A 80 13.20 35.10 -15.04
C THR A 80 12.66 35.78 -13.77
N GLN A 81 11.73 35.14 -13.05
CA GLN A 81 11.03 35.72 -11.90
C GLN A 81 11.73 35.30 -10.59
N VAL A 82 12.03 36.28 -9.74
CA VAL A 82 12.51 36.02 -8.36
C VAL A 82 11.29 35.94 -7.45
N VAL A 83 11.06 34.78 -6.87
CA VAL A 83 9.86 34.45 -6.07
C VAL A 83 10.27 34.14 -4.64
N PRO A 84 9.80 34.88 -3.62
CA PRO A 84 10.04 34.52 -2.22
C PRO A 84 9.51 33.11 -1.91
N VAL A 85 10.28 32.32 -1.15
CA VAL A 85 9.84 30.95 -0.79
C VAL A 85 8.56 30.98 0.06
N THR A 86 8.39 32.02 0.89
CA THR A 86 7.14 32.29 1.62
C THR A 86 5.95 32.45 0.68
N ASP A 87 6.12 33.12 -0.47
CA ASP A 87 5.06 33.35 -1.46
C ASP A 87 4.70 32.05 -2.17
N ALA A 88 5.70 31.22 -2.50
CA ALA A 88 5.49 29.88 -3.05
C ALA A 88 4.68 28.99 -2.10
N LEU A 89 5.06 28.91 -0.82
CA LEU A 89 4.31 28.18 0.20
C LEU A 89 2.92 28.78 0.43
N ALA A 90 2.78 30.11 0.38
CA ALA A 90 1.50 30.80 0.51
C ALA A 90 0.57 30.51 -0.66
N ALA A 91 1.08 30.35 -1.88
CA ALA A 91 0.27 30.00 -3.05
C ALA A 91 -0.29 28.58 -2.94
N VAL A 92 0.54 27.60 -2.51
CA VAL A 92 0.12 26.21 -2.25
C VAL A 92 -0.97 26.18 -1.18
N LEU A 93 -0.75 26.83 -0.04
CA LEU A 93 -1.75 26.94 1.03
C LEU A 93 -3.02 27.66 0.56
N ARG A 94 -2.90 28.74 -0.23
CA ARG A 94 -4.05 29.50 -0.73
C ARG A 94 -4.97 28.63 -1.60
N ARG A 95 -4.43 27.78 -2.47
CA ARG A 95 -5.23 26.86 -3.29
C ARG A 95 -6.08 25.91 -2.44
N VAL A 96 -5.51 25.36 -1.37
CA VAL A 96 -6.24 24.56 -0.36
C VAL A 96 -7.32 25.40 0.33
N GLY A 97 -6.97 26.61 0.78
CA GLY A 97 -7.89 27.53 1.44
C GLY A 97 -9.06 27.97 0.56
N ASP A 98 -8.83 28.17 -0.74
CA ASP A 98 -9.86 28.52 -1.72
C ASP A 98 -10.81 27.36 -1.98
N GLU A 99 -10.31 26.12 -2.05
CA GLU A 99 -11.15 24.92 -2.16
C GLU A 99 -11.99 24.71 -0.89
N VAL A 100 -11.40 24.91 0.30
CA VAL A 100 -12.11 24.84 1.58
C VAL A 100 -13.19 25.94 1.67
N ARG A 101 -12.87 27.19 1.29
CA ARG A 101 -13.85 28.28 1.17
C ARG A 101 -14.98 27.95 0.21
N ARG A 102 -14.68 27.34 -0.94
CA ARG A 102 -15.67 26.93 -1.94
C ARG A 102 -16.64 25.88 -1.40
N GLN A 103 -16.17 24.97 -0.53
CA GLN A 103 -17.02 23.95 0.11
C GLN A 103 -17.82 24.48 1.31
N LEU A 104 -17.29 25.45 2.06
CA LEU A 104 -17.90 25.96 3.30
C LEU A 104 -18.75 27.23 3.11
N GLY A 105 -18.45 28.05 2.11
CA GLY A 105 -18.94 29.43 2.00
C GLY A 105 -18.25 30.43 2.94
N ALA A 106 -17.31 29.98 3.77
CA ALA A 106 -16.61 30.78 4.78
C ALA A 106 -15.17 30.25 5.01
N ASN A 107 -14.37 31.00 5.77
CA ASN A 107 -13.08 30.50 6.27
C ASN A 107 -13.29 29.51 7.43
N PRO A 108 -12.38 28.54 7.66
CA PRO A 108 -12.36 27.75 8.88
C PRO A 108 -12.07 28.61 10.12
N ASP A 109 -12.54 28.13 11.29
CA ASP A 109 -12.36 28.78 12.58
C ASP A 109 -10.97 28.51 13.18
N GLU A 110 -10.38 27.35 12.84
CA GLU A 110 -9.06 26.90 13.29
C GLU A 110 -8.35 26.19 12.15
N VAL A 111 -7.05 26.48 12.00
CA VAL A 111 -6.19 25.90 10.96
C VAL A 111 -4.96 25.29 11.62
N ARG A 112 -4.81 23.97 11.47
CA ARG A 112 -3.68 23.20 11.97
C ARG A 112 -2.74 22.90 10.82
N LEU A 113 -1.48 23.30 10.95
CA LEU A 113 -0.45 23.09 9.93
C LEU A 113 0.61 22.15 10.48
N THR A 114 0.91 21.10 9.72
CA THR A 114 1.97 20.15 10.08
C THR A 114 3.35 20.78 9.85
N HIS A 115 4.36 20.31 10.58
CA HIS A 115 5.77 20.56 10.26
C HIS A 115 6.68 19.44 10.76
N PRO A 116 7.86 19.23 10.15
CA PRO A 116 8.84 18.26 10.65
C PRO A 116 9.28 18.65 12.06
N ALA A 117 9.42 17.69 12.98
CA ALA A 117 9.62 18.00 14.39
C ALA A 117 10.94 18.78 14.62
N GLN A 118 12.00 18.41 13.90
CA GLN A 118 13.30 19.10 13.87
C GLN A 118 13.29 20.55 13.33
N TRP A 119 12.15 21.10 12.90
CA TRP A 119 12.10 22.49 12.39
C TRP A 119 12.27 23.54 13.49
N GLY A 120 13.42 24.21 13.47
CA GLY A 120 13.70 25.38 14.29
C GLY A 120 12.72 26.55 14.07
N PRO A 121 12.75 27.57 14.95
CA PRO A 121 11.79 28.68 14.94
C PRO A 121 11.69 29.43 13.60
N VAL A 122 12.79 29.55 12.84
CA VAL A 122 12.82 30.25 11.55
C VAL A 122 11.88 29.59 10.53
N ARG A 123 12.07 28.30 10.23
CA ARG A 123 11.23 27.56 9.26
C ARG A 123 9.75 27.53 9.68
N ARG A 124 9.49 27.36 10.99
CA ARG A 124 8.12 27.43 11.56
C ARG A 124 7.47 28.81 11.37
N ASN A 125 8.23 29.89 11.56
CA ASN A 125 7.76 31.26 11.31
C ASN A 125 7.55 31.55 9.81
N THR A 126 8.36 30.97 8.91
CA THR A 126 8.13 31.03 7.47
C THR A 126 6.80 30.39 7.10
N LEU A 127 6.51 29.18 7.61
CA LEU A 127 5.24 28.48 7.38
C LEU A 127 4.03 29.26 7.92
N LEU A 128 4.12 29.79 9.15
CA LEU A 128 3.07 30.66 9.72
C LEU A 128 2.86 31.95 8.91
N SER A 129 3.92 32.53 8.36
CA SER A 129 3.82 33.74 7.53
C SER A 129 3.15 33.44 6.20
N ALA A 130 3.53 32.34 5.55
CA ALA A 130 2.88 31.83 4.34
C ALA A 130 1.38 31.56 4.56
N ALA A 131 1.00 30.96 5.70
CA ALA A 131 -0.40 30.71 6.04
C ALA A 131 -1.23 31.98 6.27
N ARG A 132 -0.65 33.01 6.91
CA ARG A 132 -1.28 34.33 7.04
C ARG A 132 -1.47 34.99 5.67
N GLN A 133 -0.46 34.93 4.80
CA GLN A 133 -0.50 35.45 3.43
C GLN A 133 -1.45 34.68 2.50
N ALA A 134 -1.66 33.39 2.76
CA ALA A 134 -2.68 32.55 2.12
C ALA A 134 -4.11 32.89 2.59
N LYS A 135 -4.25 33.69 3.66
CA LYS A 135 -5.52 34.06 4.30
C LYS A 135 -6.35 32.82 4.64
N LEU A 136 -5.74 31.79 5.25
CA LEU A 136 -6.46 30.56 5.62
C LEU A 136 -7.55 30.80 6.68
N GLY A 137 -7.53 31.95 7.36
CA GLY A 137 -8.48 32.31 8.41
C GLY A 137 -8.08 31.78 9.78
N GLY A 138 -9.02 31.86 10.72
CA GLY A 138 -8.97 31.19 12.02
C GLY A 138 -7.77 31.47 12.93
N GLU A 139 -7.70 30.66 13.98
CA GLU A 139 -6.50 30.47 14.80
C GLU A 139 -5.51 29.57 14.06
N LEU A 140 -4.26 30.00 13.89
CA LEU A 140 -3.20 29.19 13.27
C LEU A 140 -2.42 28.42 14.33
N ILE A 141 -2.45 27.08 14.24
CA ILE A 141 -1.78 26.16 15.16
C ILE A 141 -0.75 25.34 14.39
N LEU A 142 0.45 25.18 14.96
CA LEU A 142 1.47 24.27 14.43
C LEU A 142 1.40 22.91 15.13
N VAL A 143 1.52 21.83 14.35
CA VAL A 143 1.49 20.45 14.84
C VAL A 143 2.75 19.72 14.34
N PRO A 144 3.57 19.10 15.20
CA PRO A 144 4.66 18.25 14.74
C PRO A 144 4.11 17.04 13.97
N GLU A 145 4.63 16.79 12.78
CA GLU A 145 4.29 15.64 11.91
C GLU A 145 4.25 14.30 12.66
N PRO A 146 5.24 13.92 13.50
CA PRO A 146 5.17 12.66 14.25
C PRO A 146 4.11 12.64 15.37
N VAL A 147 3.78 13.79 15.96
CA VAL A 147 2.69 13.90 16.96
C VAL A 147 1.33 13.70 16.31
N ALA A 148 1.15 14.25 15.10
CA ALA A 148 0.00 13.96 14.27
C ALA A 148 -0.07 12.47 13.90
N ALA A 149 1.02 11.88 13.41
CA ALA A 149 1.10 10.45 13.09
C ALA A 149 0.74 9.53 14.27
N ALA A 150 1.26 9.80 15.47
CA ALA A 150 0.91 9.04 16.67
C ALA A 150 -0.57 9.18 17.06
N SER A 151 -1.15 10.36 16.90
CA SER A 151 -2.60 10.57 17.07
C SER A 151 -3.42 9.78 16.06
N HIS A 152 -2.95 9.65 14.81
CA HIS A 152 -3.60 8.86 13.78
C HIS A 152 -3.55 7.36 14.09
N PHE A 153 -2.38 6.84 14.49
CA PHE A 153 -2.22 5.47 14.96
C PHE A 153 -3.19 5.16 16.12
N ALA A 154 -3.25 6.04 17.13
CA ALA A 154 -4.13 5.89 18.29
C ALA A 154 -5.65 5.99 17.97
N SER A 155 -6.02 6.30 16.72
CA SER A 155 -7.41 6.39 16.27
C SER A 155 -7.95 5.09 15.67
N PHE A 156 -7.09 4.10 15.38
CA PHE A 156 -7.53 2.83 14.80
C PHE A 156 -8.24 1.95 15.85
N PRO A 157 -9.34 1.27 15.47
CA PRO A 157 -10.00 0.31 16.36
C PRO A 157 -9.03 -0.77 16.85
N GLY A 158 -8.84 -0.86 18.17
CA GLY A 158 -7.92 -1.83 18.80
C GLY A 158 -6.46 -1.38 18.87
N GLN A 159 -6.10 -0.19 18.39
CA GLN A 159 -4.79 0.43 18.61
C GLN A 159 -4.96 1.70 19.45
N SER A 160 -5.04 1.57 20.78
CA SER A 160 -4.87 2.70 21.69
C SER A 160 -3.40 2.82 22.12
N LEU A 161 -2.98 4.05 22.43
CA LEU A 161 -1.71 4.33 23.10
C LEU A 161 -2.03 4.84 24.50
N GLU A 162 -1.91 3.98 25.50
CA GLU A 162 -2.19 4.32 26.89
C GLU A 162 -1.10 5.23 27.48
N PRO A 163 -1.43 6.13 28.42
CA PRO A 163 -0.45 7.03 29.03
C PRO A 163 0.75 6.29 29.63
N GLY A 164 1.96 6.59 29.13
CA GLY A 164 3.20 5.91 29.48
C GLY A 164 3.70 4.89 28.44
N GLN A 165 2.90 4.55 27.42
CA GLN A 165 3.36 3.81 26.23
C GLN A 165 3.95 4.75 25.18
N ALA A 166 4.88 4.25 24.35
CA ALA A 166 5.51 5.00 23.28
C ALA A 166 5.40 4.30 21.91
N LEU A 167 5.32 5.08 20.85
CA LEU A 167 5.30 4.63 19.45
C LEU A 167 6.52 5.18 18.72
N ALA A 168 7.21 4.36 17.91
CA ALA A 168 8.19 4.87 16.96
C ALA A 168 7.48 5.23 15.64
N VAL A 169 7.52 6.51 15.26
CA VAL A 169 7.06 7.00 13.95
C VAL A 169 8.25 7.04 13.01
N TYR A 170 8.16 6.31 11.90
CA TYR A 170 9.14 6.26 10.81
C TYR A 170 8.53 6.96 9.61
N ASP A 171 8.96 8.19 9.30
CA ASP A 171 8.47 8.97 8.17
C ASP A 171 9.51 9.01 7.05
N LEU A 172 9.24 8.28 5.96
CA LEU A 172 10.05 8.35 4.74
C LEU A 172 9.27 9.14 3.68
N GLY A 173 9.47 10.45 3.73
CA GLY A 173 8.87 11.40 2.81
C GLY A 173 9.51 11.40 1.43
N ALA A 174 9.21 12.42 0.65
CA ALA A 174 9.84 12.62 -0.65
C ALA A 174 11.24 13.23 -0.56
N GLY A 175 11.52 14.05 0.47
CA GLY A 175 12.78 14.80 0.56
C GLY A 175 13.51 14.70 1.90
N THR A 176 13.02 13.94 2.86
CA THR A 176 13.72 13.64 4.12
C THR A 176 13.24 12.29 4.64
N PHE A 177 14.09 11.69 5.49
CA PHE A 177 13.71 10.64 6.42
C PHE A 177 13.72 11.27 7.81
N ASP A 178 12.61 11.14 8.54
CA ASP A 178 12.46 11.64 9.89
C ASP A 178 11.97 10.48 10.78
N VAL A 179 12.54 10.35 11.97
CA VAL A 179 12.13 9.36 12.97
C VAL A 179 11.94 10.03 14.32
N ALA A 180 10.84 9.70 14.98
CA ALA A 180 10.54 10.21 16.30
C ALA A 180 9.92 9.12 17.18
N VAL A 181 10.28 9.13 18.45
CA VAL A 181 9.67 8.28 19.47
C VAL A 181 8.68 9.14 20.24
N VAL A 182 7.41 8.80 20.13
CA VAL A 182 6.30 9.62 20.63
C VAL A 182 5.62 8.91 21.79
N GLY A 183 5.71 9.50 22.98
CA GLY A 183 5.06 9.03 24.19
C GLY A 183 3.62 9.51 24.30
N ALA A 184 2.71 8.62 24.70
CA ALA A 184 1.34 8.98 25.07
C ALA A 184 1.28 9.49 26.52
N THR A 185 0.50 10.54 26.75
CA THR A 185 0.25 11.15 28.05
C THR A 185 -1.26 11.30 28.26
N ARG A 186 -1.69 11.63 29.49
CA ARG A 186 -3.11 11.92 29.76
C ARG A 186 -3.67 13.15 29.03
N GLN A 187 -2.81 13.98 28.44
CA GLN A 187 -3.17 15.26 27.83
C GLN A 187 -2.92 15.29 26.31
N GLY A 188 -2.40 14.20 25.72
CA GLY A 188 -1.99 14.14 24.31
C GLY A 188 -0.66 13.41 24.16
N PHE A 189 0.13 13.80 23.16
CA PHE A 189 1.37 13.13 22.79
C PHE A 189 2.60 14.04 22.95
N VAL A 190 3.76 13.45 23.19
CA VAL A 190 5.03 14.15 23.38
C VAL A 190 6.16 13.46 22.62
N VAL A 191 7.00 14.22 21.92
CA VAL A 191 8.23 13.69 21.32
C VAL A 191 9.27 13.48 22.43
N LEU A 192 9.72 12.23 22.61
CA LEU A 192 10.70 11.83 23.62
C LEU A 192 12.13 11.89 23.07
N ALA A 193 12.29 11.49 21.81
CA ALA A 193 13.52 11.63 21.04
C ALA A 193 13.17 11.73 19.55
N GLU A 194 14.04 12.37 18.77
CA GLU A 194 13.92 12.51 17.33
C GLU A 194 15.28 12.39 16.64
N GLY A 195 15.27 12.08 15.36
CA GLY A 195 16.43 12.08 14.46
C GLY A 195 15.95 12.16 13.01
N GLY A 196 16.85 12.50 12.09
CA GLY A 196 16.52 12.51 10.67
C GLY A 196 17.74 12.47 9.76
N LEU A 197 17.49 12.16 8.49
CA LEU A 197 18.46 12.13 7.40
C LEU A 197 17.93 13.05 6.29
N ALA A 198 18.58 14.21 6.12
CA ALA A 198 18.20 15.18 5.08
C ALA A 198 18.58 14.72 3.65
N ASP A 199 19.52 13.78 3.58
CA ASP A 199 20.11 13.15 2.39
C ASP A 199 19.42 11.82 2.01
N LEU A 200 18.26 11.52 2.59
CA LEU A 200 17.47 10.34 2.28
C LEU A 200 15.99 10.70 2.09
N GLY A 201 15.41 10.31 0.96
CA GLY A 201 14.00 10.51 0.67
C GLY A 201 13.63 9.92 -0.69
N GLY A 202 12.36 10.00 -1.05
CA GLY A 202 11.85 9.52 -2.35
C GLY A 202 12.56 10.12 -3.57
N LEU A 203 13.05 11.36 -3.50
CA LEU A 203 13.82 12.05 -4.55
C LEU A 203 15.25 11.52 -4.67
N ASP A 204 15.85 11.10 -3.56
CA ASP A 204 17.20 10.54 -3.52
C ASP A 204 17.17 9.09 -4.04
N VAL A 205 16.04 8.38 -3.85
CA VAL A 205 15.71 7.13 -4.54
C VAL A 205 15.51 7.34 -6.06
N ASP A 206 14.77 8.38 -6.47
CA ASP A 206 14.63 8.73 -7.90
C ASP A 206 15.98 9.01 -8.54
N HIS A 207 16.88 9.70 -7.82
CA HIS A 207 18.23 9.98 -8.29
C HIS A 207 19.06 8.71 -8.47
N ALA A 208 19.06 7.78 -7.51
CA ALA A 208 19.78 6.52 -7.61
C ALA A 208 19.27 5.64 -8.77
N LEU A 209 17.96 5.62 -9.01
CA LEU A 209 17.37 4.92 -10.15
C LEU A 209 17.74 5.59 -11.48
N LEU A 210 17.71 6.93 -11.56
CA LEU A 210 18.15 7.69 -12.73
C LEU A 210 19.64 7.46 -13.05
N GLU A 211 20.51 7.36 -12.05
CA GLU A 211 21.94 7.03 -12.26
C GLU A 211 22.15 5.59 -12.74
N HIS A 212 21.33 4.64 -12.28
CA HIS A 212 21.34 3.28 -12.80
C HIS A 212 20.93 3.22 -14.27
N ILE A 213 19.81 3.86 -14.63
CA ILE A 213 19.34 3.99 -16.02
C ILE A 213 20.38 4.72 -16.88
N SER A 214 21.03 5.76 -16.35
CA SER A 214 22.11 6.49 -17.03
C SER A 214 23.26 5.58 -17.46
N ARG A 215 23.65 4.61 -16.62
CA ARG A 215 24.71 3.65 -16.95
C ARG A 215 24.32 2.69 -18.07
N GLN A 216 23.03 2.42 -18.26
CA GLN A 216 22.53 1.60 -19.36
C GLN A 216 22.41 2.43 -20.66
N ALA A 217 21.84 3.63 -20.59
CA ALA A 217 21.51 4.45 -21.76
C ALA A 217 22.71 5.20 -22.37
N ALA A 218 23.64 5.70 -21.54
CA ALA A 218 24.73 6.59 -21.99
C ALA A 218 25.72 5.94 -22.96
N GLY A 219 25.77 4.61 -23.05
CA GLY A 219 26.67 3.88 -23.95
C GLY A 219 26.33 4.01 -25.44
N ARG A 220 25.11 4.45 -25.79
CA ARG A 220 24.64 4.55 -27.19
C ARG A 220 24.97 5.89 -27.84
N ASP A 221 24.62 6.98 -27.16
CA ASP A 221 24.97 8.34 -27.56
C ASP A 221 25.36 9.17 -26.33
N PRO A 222 26.66 9.18 -25.97
CA PRO A 222 27.15 9.91 -24.80
C PRO A 222 26.93 11.42 -24.91
N GLY A 223 26.94 11.99 -26.12
CA GLY A 223 26.77 13.41 -26.36
C GLY A 223 25.33 13.85 -26.09
N ARG A 224 24.38 13.17 -26.74
CA ARG A 224 22.94 13.39 -26.53
C ARG A 224 22.53 13.15 -25.07
N TRP A 225 23.10 12.15 -24.41
CA TRP A 225 22.82 11.88 -22.99
C TRP A 225 23.37 12.99 -22.08
N ALA A 226 24.56 13.54 -22.40
CA ALA A 226 25.11 14.68 -21.67
C ALA A 226 24.24 15.94 -21.82
N ASP A 227 23.73 16.23 -23.02
CA ASP A 227 22.80 17.33 -23.26
C ASP A 227 21.48 17.16 -22.50
N LEU A 228 20.94 15.94 -22.46
CA LEU A 228 19.74 15.59 -21.69
C LEU A 228 19.96 15.78 -20.18
N MET A 229 21.16 15.45 -19.68
CA MET A 229 21.52 15.59 -18.26
C MET A 229 21.89 17.02 -17.86
N ARG A 230 22.35 17.85 -18.80
CA ARG A 230 22.74 19.25 -18.57
C ARG A 230 22.09 20.20 -19.60
N PRO A 231 20.75 20.34 -19.57
CA PRO A 231 19.98 20.92 -20.67
C PRO A 231 20.11 22.45 -20.76
N THR A 232 20.79 22.92 -21.80
CA THR A 232 20.89 24.35 -22.14
C THR A 232 19.70 24.82 -22.99
N ARG A 233 19.11 23.94 -23.81
CA ARG A 233 17.98 24.23 -24.71
C ARG A 233 16.64 23.87 -24.06
N THR A 234 15.56 24.51 -24.50
CA THR A 234 14.22 24.29 -23.91
C THR A 234 13.67 22.89 -24.21
N GLU A 235 13.96 22.31 -25.38
CA GLU A 235 13.59 20.93 -25.69
C GLU A 235 14.28 19.92 -24.76
N ASP A 236 15.58 20.10 -24.47
CA ASP A 236 16.31 19.22 -23.57
C ASP A 236 15.82 19.34 -22.13
N ARG A 237 15.43 20.56 -21.69
CA ARG A 237 14.78 20.75 -20.38
C ARG A 237 13.47 19.99 -20.29
N ARG A 238 12.66 19.97 -21.37
CA ARG A 238 11.39 19.22 -21.41
C ARG A 238 11.62 17.71 -21.38
N ALA A 239 12.56 17.22 -22.19
CA ALA A 239 12.95 15.81 -22.21
C ALA A 239 13.52 15.34 -20.86
N GLN A 240 14.38 16.15 -20.22
CA GLN A 240 14.88 15.85 -18.87
C GLN A 240 13.75 15.80 -17.85
N ARG A 241 12.80 16.74 -17.92
CA ARG A 241 11.64 16.73 -17.02
C ARG A 241 10.80 15.47 -17.20
N ALA A 242 10.51 15.07 -18.44
CA ALA A 242 9.77 13.85 -18.74
C ALA A 242 10.49 12.64 -18.11
N LEU A 243 11.77 12.45 -18.44
CA LEU A 243 12.59 11.37 -17.86
C LEU A 243 12.57 11.33 -16.32
N ARG A 244 12.66 12.49 -15.65
CA ARG A 244 12.59 12.55 -14.17
C ARG A 244 11.23 12.12 -13.62
N GLU A 245 10.15 12.45 -14.32
CA GLU A 245 8.80 12.02 -13.97
C GLU A 245 8.60 10.52 -14.25
N ASP A 246 9.08 10.03 -15.40
CA ASP A 246 9.00 8.62 -15.78
C ASP A 246 9.80 7.72 -14.82
N VAL A 247 10.97 8.17 -14.34
CA VAL A 247 11.74 7.51 -13.27
C VAL A 247 10.97 7.50 -11.94
N ARG A 248 10.29 8.59 -11.58
CA ARG A 248 9.46 8.65 -10.37
C ARG A 248 8.29 7.67 -10.44
N VAL A 249 7.59 7.64 -11.58
CA VAL A 249 6.51 6.69 -11.87
C VAL A 249 7.03 5.25 -11.83
N ALA A 250 8.24 5.00 -12.35
CA ALA A 250 8.87 3.68 -12.29
C ALA A 250 9.14 3.23 -10.84
N LYS A 251 9.74 4.08 -10.00
CA LYS A 251 9.93 3.82 -8.55
C LYS A 251 8.59 3.50 -7.86
N GLU A 252 7.56 4.30 -8.12
CA GLU A 252 6.22 4.12 -7.53
C GLU A 252 5.58 2.81 -8.01
N SER A 253 5.70 2.48 -9.31
CA SER A 253 5.27 1.21 -9.93
C SER A 253 5.96 0.00 -9.28
N LEU A 254 7.29 0.06 -9.10
CA LEU A 254 8.09 -1.01 -8.50
C LEU A 254 7.71 -1.35 -7.05
N SER A 255 6.99 -0.46 -6.34
CA SER A 255 6.45 -0.80 -5.01
C SER A 255 5.34 -1.87 -5.09
N ASN A 256 4.63 -1.97 -6.22
CA ASN A 256 3.54 -2.92 -6.45
C ASN A 256 3.93 -4.03 -7.44
N HIS A 257 4.71 -3.71 -8.47
CA HIS A 257 5.13 -4.62 -9.54
C HIS A 257 6.60 -5.08 -9.37
N PRO A 258 6.98 -6.27 -9.84
CA PRO A 258 8.35 -6.77 -9.72
C PRO A 258 9.32 -6.13 -10.74
N GLN A 259 8.79 -5.56 -11.83
CA GLN A 259 9.53 -4.87 -12.88
C GLN A 259 8.61 -3.84 -13.57
N THR A 260 9.20 -2.86 -14.25
CA THR A 260 8.50 -1.85 -15.06
C THR A 260 9.45 -1.31 -16.13
N ASP A 261 8.92 -0.95 -17.28
CA ASP A 261 9.67 -0.21 -18.30
C ASP A 261 9.71 1.28 -17.94
N VAL A 262 10.84 1.93 -18.21
CA VAL A 262 11.00 3.39 -18.13
C VAL A 262 11.16 3.93 -19.54
N PRO A 263 10.18 4.70 -20.07
CA PRO A 263 10.30 5.27 -21.40
C PRO A 263 11.44 6.29 -21.43
N LEU A 264 12.29 6.21 -22.47
CA LEU A 264 13.36 7.18 -22.67
C LEU A 264 13.06 8.09 -23.88
N PRO A 265 13.50 9.36 -23.86
CA PRO A 265 13.36 10.23 -25.02
C PRO A 265 14.24 9.77 -26.19
N GLU A 266 13.81 10.01 -27.43
CA GLU A 266 14.61 9.71 -28.62
C GLU A 266 16.02 10.34 -28.53
N PRO A 267 17.08 9.63 -28.97
CA PRO A 267 17.09 8.34 -29.69
C PRO A 267 17.29 7.11 -28.78
N PHE A 268 17.10 7.24 -27.46
CA PHE A 268 17.29 6.13 -26.53
C PHE A 268 16.08 5.17 -26.58
N GLU A 269 16.30 3.87 -26.37
CA GLU A 269 15.20 2.92 -26.19
C GLU A 269 14.83 2.84 -24.71
N ASP A 270 13.59 2.45 -24.44
CA ASP A 270 13.05 2.23 -23.10
C ASP A 270 13.90 1.23 -22.30
N VAL A 271 14.03 1.46 -20.99
CA VAL A 271 14.84 0.64 -20.08
C VAL A 271 13.95 -0.12 -19.12
N LEU A 272 13.96 -1.44 -19.20
CA LEU A 272 13.34 -2.31 -18.20
C LEU A 272 14.14 -2.26 -16.90
N VAL A 273 13.47 -1.94 -15.79
CA VAL A 273 14.06 -1.95 -14.44
C VAL A 273 13.26 -2.88 -13.52
N SER A 274 13.97 -3.64 -12.68
CA SER A 274 13.37 -4.53 -11.68
C SER A 274 13.36 -3.94 -10.27
N ARG A 275 12.46 -4.45 -9.43
CA ARG A 275 12.43 -4.14 -7.99
C ARG A 275 13.74 -4.58 -7.33
N ALA A 276 14.30 -5.71 -7.72
CA ALA A 276 15.54 -6.23 -7.14
C ALA A 276 16.73 -5.29 -7.39
N GLU A 277 16.81 -4.68 -8.58
CA GLU A 277 17.81 -3.65 -8.89
C GLU A 277 17.59 -2.39 -8.05
N LEU A 278 16.37 -1.85 -8.02
CA LEU A 278 16.02 -0.70 -7.19
C LEU A 278 16.36 -0.94 -5.70
N GLU A 279 15.96 -2.08 -5.16
CA GLU A 279 16.23 -2.48 -3.78
C GLU A 279 17.72 -2.62 -3.50
N SER A 280 18.51 -3.15 -4.45
CA SER A 280 19.97 -3.22 -4.36
C SER A 280 20.61 -1.82 -4.27
N LEU A 281 20.15 -0.88 -5.10
CA LEU A 281 20.67 0.50 -5.12
C LEU A 281 20.40 1.25 -3.81
N ILE A 282 19.23 1.06 -3.19
CA ILE A 282 18.80 1.87 -2.04
C ILE A 282 19.02 1.19 -0.69
N ARG A 283 19.30 -0.12 -0.65
CA ARG A 283 19.49 -0.88 0.60
C ARG A 283 20.46 -0.23 1.59
N PRO A 284 21.67 0.26 1.21
CA PRO A 284 22.59 0.88 2.17
C PRO A 284 21.97 2.09 2.89
N ASN A 285 21.24 2.93 2.16
CA ASN A 285 20.62 4.12 2.72
C ASN A 285 19.41 3.77 3.60
N LEU A 286 18.61 2.76 3.22
CA LEU A 286 17.51 2.26 4.05
C LEU A 286 17.98 1.45 5.28
N MET A 287 19.18 0.87 5.26
CA MET A 287 19.77 0.29 6.48
C MET A 287 20.13 1.39 7.48
N ARG A 288 20.75 2.49 7.02
CA ARG A 288 21.09 3.66 7.85
C ARG A 288 19.86 4.29 8.52
N SER A 289 18.69 4.30 7.88
CA SER A 289 17.46 4.81 8.52
C SER A 289 16.90 3.88 9.60
N VAL A 290 17.02 2.55 9.43
CA VAL A 290 16.63 1.56 10.45
C VAL A 290 17.60 1.59 11.65
N GLU A 291 18.90 1.75 11.40
CA GLU A 291 19.91 1.98 12.43
C GLU A 291 19.65 3.27 13.21
N LEU A 292 19.34 4.37 12.50
CA LEU A 292 18.98 5.64 13.12
C LEU A 292 17.75 5.48 14.02
N MET A 293 16.69 4.81 13.56
CA MET A 293 15.51 4.51 14.39
C MET A 293 15.88 3.73 15.66
N SER A 294 16.70 2.68 15.56
CA SER A 294 17.19 1.92 16.72
C SER A 294 17.95 2.82 17.71
N SER A 295 18.75 3.77 17.20
CA SER A 295 19.46 4.74 18.04
C SER A 295 18.53 5.76 18.70
N THR A 296 17.48 6.23 18.00
CA THR A 296 16.48 7.17 18.53
C THR A 296 15.64 6.52 19.64
N VAL A 297 15.28 5.24 19.50
CA VAL A 297 14.59 4.47 20.56
C VAL A 297 15.46 4.36 21.82
N LYS A 298 16.76 4.10 21.67
CA LYS A 298 17.72 4.09 22.79
C LYS A 298 17.89 5.48 23.41
N ALA A 299 17.91 6.54 22.60
CA ALA A 299 17.99 7.93 23.07
C ALA A 299 16.76 8.36 23.88
N ALA A 300 15.57 7.81 23.57
CA ALA A 300 14.36 7.97 24.38
C ALA A 300 14.39 7.18 25.71
N GLY A 301 15.45 6.42 25.99
CA GLY A 301 15.57 5.57 27.18
C GLY A 301 14.75 4.28 27.12
N LEU A 302 14.36 3.83 25.91
CA LEU A 302 13.48 2.68 25.69
C LEU A 302 14.18 1.53 24.97
N THR A 303 13.60 0.34 25.08
CA THR A 303 13.92 -0.83 24.24
C THR A 303 12.85 -0.99 23.15
N LEU A 304 13.15 -1.77 22.10
CA LEU A 304 12.20 -2.07 21.02
C LEU A 304 10.96 -2.78 21.55
N ASP A 305 11.13 -3.73 22.48
CA ASP A 305 10.04 -4.44 23.16
C ASP A 305 9.18 -3.53 24.07
N GLY A 306 9.70 -2.35 24.44
CA GLY A 306 9.01 -1.33 25.21
C GLY A 306 8.13 -0.38 24.37
N LEU A 307 8.14 -0.53 23.03
CA LEU A 307 7.29 0.23 22.13
C LEU A 307 5.93 -0.48 21.94
N ALA A 308 4.87 0.31 21.85
CA ALA A 308 3.57 -0.17 21.36
C ALA A 308 3.60 -0.57 19.87
N GLY A 309 4.60 -0.09 19.12
CA GLY A 309 4.87 -0.48 17.75
C GLY A 309 5.78 0.49 17.00
N ILE A 310 6.01 0.15 15.73
CA ILE A 310 6.63 1.02 14.73
C ILE A 310 5.55 1.36 13.69
N TYR A 311 5.42 2.63 13.34
CA TYR A 311 4.38 3.13 12.44
C TYR A 311 4.99 3.84 11.24
N LEU A 312 4.69 3.36 10.02
CA LEU A 312 5.27 3.90 8.80
C LEU A 312 4.39 4.99 8.18
N VAL A 313 5.00 6.14 7.95
CA VAL A 313 4.40 7.35 7.38
C VAL A 313 5.24 7.82 6.17
N GLY A 314 4.68 8.69 5.35
CA GLY A 314 5.33 9.19 4.14
C GLY A 314 5.16 8.25 2.94
N GLY A 315 5.05 8.83 1.74
CA GLY A 315 4.75 8.07 0.52
C GLY A 315 5.83 7.04 0.15
N SER A 316 7.10 7.31 0.46
CA SER A 316 8.20 6.41 0.13
C SER A 316 8.28 5.19 1.07
N SER A 317 7.63 5.23 2.23
CA SER A 317 7.46 4.06 3.11
C SER A 317 6.61 2.94 2.48
N ARG A 318 6.00 3.18 1.31
CA ARG A 318 5.36 2.14 0.48
C ARG A 318 6.38 1.15 -0.12
N ILE A 319 7.66 1.53 -0.23
CA ILE A 319 8.72 0.67 -0.76
C ILE A 319 8.84 -0.61 0.11
N PRO A 320 8.63 -1.83 -0.44
CA PRO A 320 8.55 -3.06 0.35
C PRO A 320 9.76 -3.31 1.24
N LEU A 321 10.97 -3.01 0.73
CA LEU A 321 12.24 -3.15 1.44
C LEU A 321 12.29 -2.44 2.79
N VAL A 322 11.56 -1.33 2.99
CA VAL A 322 11.52 -0.62 4.29
C VAL A 322 10.96 -1.54 5.38
N ALA A 323 9.81 -2.18 5.13
CA ALA A 323 9.21 -3.10 6.09
C ALA A 323 10.02 -4.38 6.27
N THR A 324 10.66 -4.86 5.19
CA THR A 324 11.58 -6.00 5.22
C THR A 324 12.77 -5.73 6.14
N LEU A 325 13.50 -4.62 5.94
CA LEU A 325 14.68 -4.30 6.76
C LEU A 325 14.35 -4.08 8.23
N ILE A 326 13.21 -3.44 8.54
CA ILE A 326 12.76 -3.28 9.93
C ILE A 326 12.48 -4.66 10.57
N SER A 327 11.82 -5.56 9.84
CA SER A 327 11.52 -6.91 10.34
C SER A 327 12.77 -7.79 10.47
N GLU A 328 13.71 -7.68 9.52
CA GLU A 328 14.99 -8.41 9.50
C GLU A 328 15.92 -7.96 10.64
N GLN A 329 16.11 -6.66 10.83
CA GLN A 329 17.10 -6.11 11.76
C GLN A 329 16.59 -5.92 13.19
N LEU A 330 15.31 -5.61 13.35
CA LEU A 330 14.73 -5.23 14.65
C LEU A 330 13.69 -6.24 15.17
N HIS A 331 13.34 -7.24 14.36
CA HIS A 331 12.36 -8.30 14.68
C HIS A 331 10.96 -7.78 15.07
N VAL A 332 10.63 -6.54 14.71
CA VAL A 332 9.31 -5.91 14.88
C VAL A 332 8.64 -5.79 13.52
N VAL A 333 7.37 -6.20 13.42
CA VAL A 333 6.56 -5.97 12.22
C VAL A 333 5.99 -4.55 12.27
N PRO A 334 6.35 -3.65 11.33
CA PRO A 334 5.85 -2.28 11.37
C PRO A 334 4.41 -2.20 10.84
N THR A 335 3.60 -1.34 11.47
CA THR A 335 2.25 -1.02 11.00
C THR A 335 2.35 -0.09 9.79
N ARG A 336 1.65 -0.47 8.71
CA ARG A 336 1.58 0.27 7.44
C ARG A 336 0.16 0.73 7.16
N LEU A 337 0.04 1.72 6.29
CA LEU A 337 -1.24 2.21 5.77
C LEU A 337 -1.38 1.95 4.27
N ASP A 338 -2.63 1.87 3.81
CA ASP A 338 -2.97 1.92 2.38
C ASP A 338 -2.74 3.33 1.78
N GLN A 339 -2.83 4.37 2.62
CA GLN A 339 -2.63 5.79 2.30
C GLN A 339 -1.77 6.49 3.38
N PRO A 340 -0.45 6.21 3.48
CA PRO A 340 0.42 6.86 4.47
C PRO A 340 0.47 8.38 4.30
N GLU A 341 0.25 8.90 3.09
CA GLU A 341 0.20 10.33 2.80
C GLU A 341 -0.99 11.10 3.41
N THR A 342 -2.08 10.44 3.83
CA THR A 342 -3.22 11.13 4.50
C THR A 342 -3.11 11.11 6.03
N ALA A 343 -2.24 10.27 6.57
CA ALA A 343 -2.12 9.98 8.00
C ALA A 343 -1.85 11.23 8.85
N VAL A 344 -0.93 12.08 8.41
CA VAL A 344 -0.51 13.26 9.16
C VAL A 344 -1.64 14.31 9.21
N ALA A 345 -2.30 14.58 8.08
CA ALA A 345 -3.41 15.52 8.05
C ALA A 345 -4.61 15.03 8.89
N LEU A 346 -4.92 13.73 8.85
CA LEU A 346 -5.97 13.11 9.67
C LEU A 346 -5.62 13.13 11.16
N GLY A 347 -4.39 12.76 11.52
CA GLY A 347 -3.89 12.77 12.89
C GLY A 347 -3.84 14.16 13.51
N ALA A 348 -3.37 15.16 12.75
CA ALA A 348 -3.37 16.56 13.18
C ALA A 348 -4.79 17.06 13.50
N HIS A 349 -5.80 16.55 12.80
CA HIS A 349 -7.20 16.84 13.05
C HIS A 349 -7.73 16.19 14.34
N GLN A 350 -7.30 14.97 14.64
CA GLN A 350 -7.80 14.19 15.79
C GLN A 350 -7.27 14.67 17.15
N LEU A 351 -6.16 15.43 17.16
CA LEU A 351 -5.57 15.97 18.38
C LEU A 351 -6.58 16.84 19.18
N PRO A 352 -6.76 16.61 20.49
CA PRO A 352 -7.58 17.48 21.33
C PRO A 352 -6.99 18.89 21.41
N LYS A 353 -7.81 19.95 21.36
CA LYS A 353 -7.29 21.34 21.42
C LYS A 353 -6.43 21.63 22.66
N ALA A 354 -6.72 20.97 23.78
CA ALA A 354 -5.92 21.07 25.01
C ALA A 354 -4.47 20.57 24.88
N SER A 355 -4.17 19.70 23.91
CA SER A 355 -2.80 19.22 23.65
C SER A 355 -1.97 20.19 22.79
N LEU A 356 -2.64 21.07 22.04
CA LEU A 356 -2.04 21.87 20.96
C LEU A 356 -1.33 23.17 21.40
N GLY A 357 -1.21 23.40 22.71
CA GLY A 357 -0.49 24.54 23.28
C GLY A 357 0.53 24.18 24.36
N LEU A 358 0.70 22.89 24.67
CA LEU A 358 1.65 22.42 25.68
C LEU A 358 3.05 22.29 25.08
N ARG A 359 4.09 22.71 25.82
CA ARG A 359 5.47 22.47 25.37
C ARG A 359 5.81 21.00 25.55
N THR A 360 6.58 20.46 24.61
CA THR A 360 7.12 19.09 24.67
C THR A 360 7.83 18.82 26.00
N GLU A 361 8.55 19.82 26.51
CA GLU A 361 9.26 19.82 27.80
C GLU A 361 8.32 19.57 29.00
N ASP A 362 7.17 20.25 29.05
CA ASP A 362 6.19 20.14 30.14
C ASP A 362 5.54 18.74 30.15
N LEU A 363 5.25 18.20 28.95
CA LEU A 363 4.66 16.88 28.79
C LEU A 363 5.64 15.73 29.06
N ALA A 364 6.94 15.89 28.75
CA ALA A 364 7.94 14.85 28.95
C ALA A 364 8.04 14.42 30.42
N GLY A 365 7.99 15.39 31.36
CA GLY A 365 7.94 15.11 32.79
C GLY A 365 6.67 14.40 33.26
N THR A 366 5.56 14.47 32.51
CA THR A 366 4.35 13.68 32.78
C THR A 366 4.47 12.26 32.21
N PHE A 367 5.12 12.09 31.05
CA PHE A 367 5.39 10.78 30.46
C PHE A 367 6.26 9.93 31.39
N SER A 368 7.39 10.45 31.89
CA SER A 368 8.28 9.68 32.79
C SER A 368 7.55 9.19 34.06
N LYS A 369 6.63 9.99 34.61
CA LYS A 369 5.82 9.60 35.78
C LYS A 369 4.79 8.52 35.44
N ALA A 370 4.14 8.61 34.27
CA ALA A 370 3.18 7.60 33.81
C ALA A 370 3.87 6.26 33.48
N SER A 371 4.99 6.31 32.76
CA SER A 371 5.82 5.15 32.41
C SER A 371 6.34 4.43 33.67
N ALA A 372 6.88 5.17 34.64
CA ALA A 372 7.32 4.59 35.92
C ALA A 372 6.18 3.88 36.67
N ALA A 373 4.98 4.48 36.71
CA ALA A 373 3.80 3.88 37.33
C ALA A 373 3.33 2.61 36.60
N ALA A 374 3.44 2.56 35.27
CA ALA A 374 3.14 1.37 34.49
C ALA A 374 4.12 0.23 34.81
N THR A 375 5.42 0.51 34.90
CA THR A 375 6.43 -0.52 35.26
C THR A 375 6.24 -1.12 36.67
N THR A 376 5.63 -0.38 37.61
CA THR A 376 5.33 -0.92 38.95
C THR A 376 4.12 -1.86 39.01
N HIS A 377 3.36 -2.03 37.92
CA HIS A 377 2.15 -2.86 37.87
C HIS A 377 2.33 -4.21 37.15
N MET A 378 3.56 -4.74 37.08
CA MET A 378 3.79 -6.14 36.71
C MET A 378 3.26 -7.09 37.80
N PRO A 379 2.27 -7.96 37.52
CA PRO A 379 1.83 -8.95 38.49
C PRO A 379 2.94 -9.99 38.72
N SER A 380 3.29 -10.23 39.98
CA SER A 380 4.21 -11.31 40.33
C SER A 380 3.65 -12.67 39.88
N PRO A 381 4.49 -13.61 39.39
CA PRO A 381 4.01 -14.91 38.95
C PRO A 381 3.27 -15.63 40.10
N PRO A 382 2.08 -16.21 39.85
CA PRO A 382 1.30 -16.85 40.91
C PRO A 382 2.05 -18.07 41.46
N ARG A 383 2.16 -18.14 42.79
CA ARG A 383 2.70 -19.34 43.46
C ARG A 383 1.82 -20.56 43.12
N PRO A 384 2.39 -21.76 42.91
CA PRO A 384 1.60 -22.96 42.67
C PRO A 384 0.68 -23.25 43.86
N GLN A 385 -0.63 -23.36 43.60
CA GLN A 385 -1.59 -23.87 44.57
C GLN A 385 -1.78 -25.39 44.39
N PRO A 386 -2.03 -26.17 45.45
CA PRO A 386 -2.21 -27.62 45.34
C PRO A 386 -3.48 -27.97 44.55
N GLN A 387 -3.39 -28.99 43.70
CA GLN A 387 -4.51 -29.49 42.89
C GLN A 387 -5.63 -30.04 43.79
N GLN A 388 -6.87 -29.58 43.58
CA GLN A 388 -8.09 -30.20 44.12
C GLN A 388 -8.78 -31.04 43.04
N GLN A 389 -9.38 -32.15 43.46
CA GLN A 389 -10.00 -33.15 42.57
C GLN A 389 -11.36 -32.69 42.01
N PRO A 390 -11.83 -33.24 40.87
CA PRO A 390 -13.09 -32.82 40.24
C PRO A 390 -14.33 -33.34 40.99
N VAL A 391 -15.36 -32.49 41.11
CA VAL A 391 -16.69 -32.83 41.64
C VAL A 391 -17.68 -32.99 40.46
N PRO A 392 -18.58 -34.00 40.46
CA PRO A 392 -19.53 -34.22 39.36
C PRO A 392 -20.66 -33.18 39.27
N PRO A 393 -21.32 -33.04 38.10
CA PRO A 393 -22.27 -31.95 37.84
C PRO A 393 -23.65 -32.11 38.51
N PRO A 394 -24.37 -31.01 38.84
CA PRO A 394 -25.67 -31.08 39.50
C PRO A 394 -26.85 -31.41 38.57
N GLN A 395 -27.87 -32.05 39.13
CA GLN A 395 -29.13 -32.38 38.45
C GLN A 395 -30.08 -31.17 38.32
N GLN A 396 -30.89 -31.17 37.25
CA GLN A 396 -31.90 -30.13 36.98
C GLN A 396 -33.09 -30.21 37.96
N ARG A 397 -33.68 -29.05 38.30
CA ARG A 397 -34.98 -28.94 38.99
C ARG A 397 -36.01 -28.20 38.11
N PRO A 398 -37.33 -28.43 38.29
CA PRO A 398 -38.36 -27.89 37.40
C PRO A 398 -38.59 -26.38 37.54
N GLN A 399 -39.03 -25.74 36.46
CA GLN A 399 -39.43 -24.33 36.45
C GLN A 399 -40.77 -24.09 37.15
N VAL A 400 -40.86 -22.98 37.89
CA VAL A 400 -42.11 -22.47 38.49
C VAL A 400 -42.73 -21.44 37.55
N VAL A 401 -44.01 -21.60 37.25
CA VAL A 401 -44.79 -20.66 36.41
C VAL A 401 -45.30 -19.50 37.25
N SER A 402 -45.14 -18.26 36.76
CA SER A 402 -45.71 -17.04 37.35
C SER A 402 -46.99 -16.61 36.61
N PRO A 403 -48.01 -16.05 37.30
CA PRO A 403 -49.32 -15.75 36.70
C PRO A 403 -49.38 -14.41 35.94
N GLN A 404 -50.38 -14.28 35.06
CA GLN A 404 -50.66 -13.09 34.26
C GLN A 404 -51.15 -11.88 35.08
N PRO A 405 -50.91 -10.63 34.64
CA PRO A 405 -51.56 -9.44 35.18
C PRO A 405 -52.97 -9.21 34.61
N THR A 406 -53.81 -8.53 35.39
CA THR A 406 -55.18 -8.11 35.06
C THR A 406 -55.24 -6.88 34.13
N PRO A 407 -56.38 -6.64 33.44
CA PRO A 407 -56.51 -5.53 32.50
C PRO A 407 -56.84 -4.19 33.20
N VAL A 408 -56.25 -3.10 32.70
CA VAL A 408 -56.49 -1.72 33.14
C VAL A 408 -57.35 -0.96 32.11
N ALA A 409 -58.20 -0.06 32.60
CA ALA A 409 -59.21 0.70 31.85
C ALA A 409 -58.63 1.68 30.79
N PRO A 410 -59.42 2.06 29.77
CA PRO A 410 -58.94 2.91 28.66
C PRO A 410 -58.78 4.39 29.06
N GLN A 411 -57.72 5.03 28.57
CA GLN A 411 -57.50 6.48 28.68
C GLN A 411 -58.00 7.27 27.45
N PRO A 412 -58.22 8.60 27.57
CA PRO A 412 -58.84 9.40 26.52
C PRO A 412 -57.97 9.60 25.27
N PHE A 413 -58.65 9.74 24.13
CA PHE A 413 -58.04 9.94 22.82
C PHE A 413 -57.58 11.40 22.65
N TYR A 414 -56.27 11.62 22.46
CA TYR A 414 -55.73 12.90 21.98
C TYR A 414 -55.47 12.80 20.47
N PRO A 415 -55.94 13.74 19.63
CA PRO A 415 -55.68 13.71 18.20
C PRO A 415 -54.21 14.04 17.91
N GLN A 416 -53.52 13.20 17.14
CA GLN A 416 -52.17 13.49 16.65
C GLN A 416 -52.21 14.57 15.54
N PRO A 417 -51.18 15.43 15.43
CA PRO A 417 -51.02 16.31 14.27
C PRO A 417 -50.79 15.50 12.99
N GLN A 418 -51.43 15.89 11.90
CA GLN A 418 -51.20 15.27 10.59
C GLN A 418 -49.76 15.48 10.12
N PRO A 419 -49.10 14.47 9.52
CA PRO A 419 -47.83 14.68 8.82
C PRO A 419 -48.06 15.55 7.57
N MET A 420 -47.18 16.52 7.35
CA MET A 420 -47.23 17.39 6.16
C MET A 420 -47.00 16.58 4.86
N PRO A 421 -47.56 17.01 3.71
CA PRO A 421 -47.33 16.34 2.44
C PRO A 421 -45.85 16.40 2.05
N GLN A 422 -45.27 15.27 1.63
CA GLN A 422 -43.94 15.26 1.04
C GLN A 422 -43.94 16.04 -0.29
N PRO A 423 -42.90 16.84 -0.60
CA PRO A 423 -42.77 17.45 -1.92
C PRO A 423 -42.59 16.37 -2.99
N MET A 424 -43.24 16.56 -4.14
CA MET A 424 -43.22 15.62 -5.26
C MET A 424 -41.79 15.24 -5.66
N ALA A 425 -41.47 13.95 -5.60
CA ALA A 425 -40.30 13.42 -6.28
C ALA A 425 -40.50 13.57 -7.80
N TRP A 426 -39.53 14.20 -8.46
CA TRP A 426 -39.49 14.27 -9.93
C TRP A 426 -39.42 12.86 -10.51
N GLN A 427 -40.52 12.42 -11.13
CA GLN A 427 -40.57 11.15 -11.85
C GLN A 427 -39.65 11.23 -13.07
N GLN A 428 -38.53 10.51 -13.02
CA GLN A 428 -37.70 10.30 -14.21
C GLN A 428 -38.47 9.45 -15.23
N PRO A 429 -38.37 9.73 -16.54
CA PRO A 429 -39.00 8.91 -17.56
C PRO A 429 -38.41 7.49 -17.56
N PRO A 430 -39.19 6.47 -17.96
CA PRO A 430 -38.74 5.08 -17.90
C PRO A 430 -37.57 4.84 -18.86
N MET A 431 -36.40 4.50 -18.30
CA MET A 431 -35.25 4.06 -19.07
C MET A 431 -35.60 2.76 -19.83
N PRO A 432 -35.24 2.62 -21.12
CA PRO A 432 -35.47 1.38 -21.85
C PRO A 432 -34.72 0.22 -21.19
N TYR A 433 -35.38 -0.94 -21.16
CA TYR A 433 -34.95 -2.19 -20.50
C TYR A 433 -33.43 -2.37 -20.44
N GLY A 434 -32.84 -2.12 -19.26
CA GLY A 434 -31.45 -2.46 -19.01
C GLY A 434 -31.26 -3.98 -19.10
N MET A 435 -30.38 -4.43 -19.99
CA MET A 435 -29.93 -5.83 -19.97
C MET A 435 -29.39 -6.14 -18.57
N PRO A 436 -29.69 -7.33 -18.00
CA PRO A 436 -29.14 -7.70 -16.71
C PRO A 436 -27.61 -7.71 -16.80
N MET A 437 -26.97 -6.83 -16.03
CA MET A 437 -25.53 -6.85 -15.80
C MET A 437 -25.15 -8.24 -15.28
N ARG A 438 -24.69 -9.12 -16.19
CA ARG A 438 -24.21 -10.45 -15.81
C ARG A 438 -23.07 -10.26 -14.82
N GLY A 439 -23.27 -10.73 -13.58
CA GLY A 439 -22.19 -10.82 -12.61
C GLY A 439 -20.99 -11.59 -13.20
N PRO A 440 -19.76 -11.34 -12.73
CA PRO A 440 -18.54 -11.91 -13.31
C PRO A 440 -18.69 -13.41 -13.50
N SER A 441 -18.56 -13.87 -14.74
CA SER A 441 -18.96 -15.22 -15.10
C SER A 441 -18.00 -16.24 -14.48
N ASN A 442 -18.55 -17.11 -13.65
CA ASN A 442 -17.80 -18.19 -13.02
C ASN A 442 -17.30 -19.24 -14.02
N ALA A 443 -17.81 -19.19 -15.27
CA ALA A 443 -17.53 -20.12 -16.35
C ALA A 443 -16.03 -20.38 -16.54
N MET A 444 -15.19 -19.34 -16.50
CA MET A 444 -13.76 -19.48 -16.74
C MET A 444 -13.02 -20.27 -15.65
N ALA A 445 -13.50 -20.25 -14.40
CA ALA A 445 -12.96 -21.12 -13.36
C ALA A 445 -13.31 -22.59 -13.61
N TYR A 446 -14.54 -22.88 -14.04
CA TYR A 446 -14.99 -24.24 -14.37
C TYR A 446 -14.32 -24.77 -15.65
N VAL A 447 -14.16 -23.95 -16.69
CA VAL A 447 -13.43 -24.30 -17.92
C VAL A 447 -11.97 -24.61 -17.61
N THR A 448 -11.30 -23.78 -16.80
CA THR A 448 -9.92 -24.03 -16.39
C THR A 448 -9.77 -25.32 -15.58
N ALA A 449 -10.62 -25.53 -14.57
CA ALA A 449 -10.62 -26.76 -13.77
C ALA A 449 -10.91 -28.00 -14.63
N GLY A 450 -11.86 -27.90 -15.56
CA GLY A 450 -12.20 -28.97 -16.51
C GLY A 450 -11.04 -29.32 -17.43
N LEU A 451 -10.32 -28.34 -17.97
CA LEU A 451 -9.12 -28.58 -18.78
C LEU A 451 -8.05 -29.34 -18.00
N PHE A 452 -7.67 -28.87 -16.80
CA PHE A 452 -6.70 -29.59 -15.97
C PHE A 452 -7.17 -30.99 -15.56
N LEU A 453 -8.48 -31.18 -15.31
CA LEU A 453 -9.04 -32.49 -14.99
C LEU A 453 -8.96 -33.46 -16.19
N VAL A 454 -9.31 -33.02 -17.41
CA VAL A 454 -9.18 -33.82 -18.63
C VAL A 454 -7.73 -34.28 -18.83
N VAL A 455 -6.76 -33.37 -18.69
CA VAL A 455 -5.35 -33.73 -18.89
C VAL A 455 -4.82 -34.61 -17.75
N SER A 456 -5.28 -34.41 -16.51
CA SER A 456 -4.98 -35.30 -15.38
C SER A 456 -5.56 -36.71 -15.57
N VAL A 457 -6.75 -36.84 -16.14
CA VAL A 457 -7.36 -38.15 -16.43
C VAL A 457 -6.61 -38.85 -17.56
N LEU A 458 -6.22 -38.15 -18.63
CA LEU A 458 -5.36 -38.70 -19.68
C LEU A 458 -4.01 -39.18 -19.12
N THR A 459 -3.40 -38.36 -18.24
CA THR A 459 -2.17 -38.71 -17.49
C THR A 459 -2.31 -40.03 -16.74
N LEU A 460 -3.41 -40.18 -15.98
CA LEU A 460 -3.68 -41.37 -15.17
C LEU A 460 -3.98 -42.59 -16.07
N ILE A 461 -4.74 -42.43 -17.14
CA ILE A 461 -5.03 -43.51 -18.10
C ILE A 461 -3.73 -44.06 -18.70
N CYS A 462 -2.84 -43.20 -19.20
CA CYS A 462 -1.54 -43.63 -19.69
C CYS A 462 -0.70 -44.27 -18.58
N GLY A 463 -0.72 -43.72 -17.36
CA GLY A 463 -0.07 -44.33 -16.19
C GLY A 463 -0.56 -45.75 -15.88
N PHE A 464 -1.86 -46.02 -15.98
CA PHE A 464 -2.45 -47.33 -15.72
C PHE A 464 -2.28 -48.34 -16.87
N ILE A 465 -2.37 -47.90 -18.13
CA ILE A 465 -2.08 -48.77 -19.30
C ILE A 465 -0.63 -49.28 -19.24
N ASN A 466 0.28 -48.42 -18.76
CA ASN A 466 1.70 -48.76 -18.60
C ASN A 466 1.98 -49.69 -17.40
N THR A 467 1.00 -49.96 -16.52
CA THR A 467 1.12 -50.92 -15.41
C THR A 467 0.83 -52.37 -15.85
N ASP A 468 0.11 -52.56 -16.95
CA ASP A 468 -0.42 -53.86 -17.41
C ASP A 468 0.37 -54.44 -18.61
N SER A 469 1.47 -53.79 -19.03
CA SER A 469 2.26 -54.16 -20.21
C SER A 469 3.35 -55.20 -19.88
N SER A 470 3.39 -56.30 -20.63
CA SER A 470 4.40 -57.37 -20.50
C SER A 470 5.77 -56.98 -21.10
N PRO A 471 6.90 -57.51 -20.58
CA PRO A 471 8.26 -57.01 -20.82
C PRO A 471 8.90 -57.41 -22.17
N GLU A 472 8.12 -57.61 -23.23
CA GLU A 472 8.61 -57.99 -24.58
C GLU A 472 8.59 -56.82 -25.59
N VAL A 473 8.60 -55.57 -25.12
CA VAL A 473 8.72 -54.38 -25.97
C VAL A 473 10.11 -53.76 -25.77
N ASP A 474 10.98 -53.99 -26.76
CA ASP A 474 12.36 -53.46 -26.81
C ASP A 474 12.41 -51.91 -26.98
N ASP A 475 13.50 -51.33 -26.48
CA ASP A 475 14.09 -50.00 -26.74
C ASP A 475 13.25 -48.70 -26.57
N SER A 476 13.65 -47.86 -25.59
CA SER A 476 13.37 -46.41 -25.39
C SER A 476 12.01 -45.98 -24.75
N PHE A 477 11.77 -44.67 -24.38
CA PHE A 477 10.40 -44.06 -24.12
C PHE A 477 9.99 -43.21 -22.83
N VAL A 478 10.71 -43.04 -21.69
CA VAL A 478 10.26 -42.21 -20.50
C VAL A 478 10.73 -40.74 -20.52
N ALA A 479 9.77 -39.83 -20.40
CA ALA A 479 9.77 -38.76 -19.38
C ALA A 479 8.32 -38.44 -19.02
N LEU A 480 8.01 -38.38 -17.72
CA LEU A 480 6.85 -37.77 -17.05
C LEU A 480 5.53 -37.65 -17.86
N VAL A 481 4.45 -38.27 -17.36
CA VAL A 481 3.07 -38.12 -17.88
C VAL A 481 2.77 -38.99 -19.12
N GLY A 482 3.08 -40.30 -19.04
CA GLY A 482 2.35 -41.33 -19.81
C GLY A 482 3.09 -42.20 -20.84
N PHE A 483 4.42 -42.28 -20.84
CA PHE A 483 5.21 -43.09 -21.80
C PHE A 483 6.30 -43.94 -21.06
N GLN A 484 6.88 -44.99 -21.68
CA GLN A 484 7.69 -46.07 -21.04
C GLN A 484 9.14 -46.19 -21.60
N PHE A 485 10.23 -45.98 -20.85
CA PHE A 485 11.65 -46.19 -21.26
C PHE A 485 12.09 -47.62 -20.99
N THR A 486 13.03 -48.08 -21.82
CA THR A 486 14.01 -49.08 -21.39
C THR A 486 14.85 -48.62 -20.21
N GLU A 487 15.29 -49.60 -19.43
CA GLU A 487 15.99 -49.44 -18.15
C GLU A 487 17.23 -48.52 -18.23
N ASP A 488 17.86 -48.39 -19.39
CA ASP A 488 19.10 -47.62 -19.60
C ASP A 488 19.02 -46.12 -19.23
N VAL A 489 17.83 -45.51 -19.22
CA VAL A 489 17.68 -44.05 -18.97
C VAL A 489 17.23 -43.71 -17.54
N THR A 490 16.52 -44.59 -16.85
CA THR A 490 16.08 -44.35 -15.45
C THR A 490 16.65 -45.33 -14.44
N GLY A 491 17.17 -46.48 -14.89
CA GLY A 491 17.52 -47.63 -14.05
C GLY A 491 16.31 -48.28 -13.34
N ASN A 492 15.07 -47.80 -13.57
CA ASN A 492 13.87 -48.28 -12.91
C ASN A 492 12.58 -47.78 -13.60
N GLY A 493 11.79 -48.70 -14.19
CA GLY A 493 10.49 -48.40 -14.80
C GLY A 493 9.40 -47.99 -13.79
N ASP A 494 9.42 -48.54 -12.57
CA ASP A 494 8.44 -48.26 -11.52
C ASP A 494 8.43 -46.78 -11.13
N PHE A 495 9.59 -46.11 -11.19
CA PHE A 495 9.72 -44.69 -10.90
C PHE A 495 8.87 -43.84 -11.86
N ALA A 496 8.80 -44.20 -13.13
CA ALA A 496 8.09 -43.43 -14.14
C ALA A 496 6.56 -43.61 -14.09
N ILE A 497 6.11 -44.84 -13.78
CA ILE A 497 4.71 -45.14 -13.48
C ILE A 497 4.30 -44.36 -12.23
N SER A 498 5.08 -44.47 -11.15
CA SER A 498 4.86 -43.75 -9.89
C SER A 498 4.82 -42.22 -10.08
N ALA A 499 5.77 -41.65 -10.82
CA ALA A 499 5.81 -40.22 -11.10
C ALA A 499 4.61 -39.76 -11.96
N SER A 500 4.20 -40.53 -12.97
CA SER A 500 3.05 -40.19 -13.82
C SER A 500 1.74 -40.23 -13.03
N LEU A 501 1.54 -41.27 -12.21
CA LEU A 501 0.39 -41.35 -11.31
C LEU A 501 0.40 -40.20 -10.29
N THR A 502 1.56 -39.88 -9.70
CA THR A 502 1.72 -38.80 -8.72
C THR A 502 1.37 -37.44 -9.31
N VAL A 503 1.85 -37.13 -10.53
CA VAL A 503 1.48 -35.91 -11.26
C VAL A 503 -0.02 -35.87 -11.56
N GLY A 504 -0.59 -36.96 -12.08
CA GLY A 504 -2.03 -37.05 -12.39
C GLY A 504 -2.92 -36.79 -11.16
N PHE A 505 -2.64 -37.46 -10.03
CA PHE A 505 -3.38 -37.24 -8.78
C PHE A 505 -3.17 -35.83 -8.20
N THR A 506 -1.94 -35.29 -8.27
CA THR A 506 -1.61 -33.95 -7.74
C THR A 506 -2.34 -32.86 -8.53
N VAL A 507 -2.32 -32.92 -9.86
CA VAL A 507 -3.00 -31.93 -10.70
C VAL A 507 -4.52 -32.09 -10.61
N MET A 508 -5.05 -33.31 -10.52
CA MET A 508 -6.47 -33.55 -10.28
C MET A 508 -6.94 -32.97 -8.93
N LEU A 509 -6.15 -33.13 -7.87
CA LEU A 509 -6.41 -32.54 -6.56
C LEU A 509 -6.45 -31.01 -6.64
N PHE A 510 -5.44 -30.37 -7.26
CA PHE A 510 -5.41 -28.92 -7.39
C PHE A 510 -6.49 -28.37 -8.34
N ALA A 511 -6.88 -29.11 -9.37
CA ALA A 511 -8.02 -28.77 -10.23
C ALA A 511 -9.35 -28.81 -9.46
N GLY A 512 -9.53 -29.81 -8.58
CA GLY A 512 -10.66 -29.86 -7.64
C GLY A 512 -10.63 -28.70 -6.65
N LEU A 513 -9.47 -28.39 -6.07
CA LEU A 513 -9.29 -27.24 -5.17
C LEU A 513 -9.50 -25.89 -5.87
N LEU A 514 -9.23 -25.77 -7.17
CA LEU A 514 -9.54 -24.57 -7.96
C LEU A 514 -11.05 -24.24 -7.95
N LEU A 515 -11.92 -25.24 -7.84
CA LEU A 515 -13.37 -25.06 -7.72
C LEU A 515 -13.80 -24.36 -6.41
N THR A 516 -12.96 -24.41 -5.37
CA THR A 516 -13.15 -23.63 -4.12
C THR A 516 -12.90 -22.13 -4.31
N ARG A 517 -12.31 -21.75 -5.46
CA ARG A 517 -12.01 -20.37 -5.87
C ARG A 517 -10.99 -19.63 -5.02
N VAL A 518 -10.20 -20.34 -4.23
CA VAL A 518 -9.02 -19.78 -3.57
C VAL A 518 -7.94 -19.52 -4.62
N GLY A 519 -7.54 -18.24 -4.76
CA GLY A 519 -6.67 -17.78 -5.85
C GLY A 519 -5.25 -18.38 -5.87
N VAL A 520 -4.80 -18.98 -4.77
CA VAL A 520 -3.49 -19.66 -4.65
C VAL A 520 -3.43 -20.90 -5.56
N PHE A 521 -4.48 -21.73 -5.58
CA PHE A 521 -4.49 -22.96 -6.39
C PHE A 521 -4.40 -22.69 -7.89
N ARG A 522 -4.86 -21.51 -8.35
CA ARG A 522 -4.69 -21.06 -9.74
C ARG A 522 -3.22 -20.94 -10.12
N TRP A 523 -2.40 -20.33 -9.26
CA TRP A 523 -0.99 -20.14 -9.53
C TRP A 523 -0.17 -21.42 -9.36
N ILE A 524 -0.56 -22.31 -8.44
CA ILE A 524 0.01 -23.66 -8.34
C ILE A 524 -0.21 -24.44 -9.64
N LEU A 525 -1.44 -24.40 -10.21
CA LEU A 525 -1.74 -25.05 -11.49
C LEU A 525 -0.99 -24.41 -12.68
N VAL A 526 -0.78 -23.10 -12.70
CA VAL A 526 0.05 -22.44 -13.72
C VAL A 526 1.51 -22.91 -13.63
N ALA A 527 2.08 -23.00 -12.42
CA ALA A 527 3.45 -23.46 -12.23
C ALA A 527 3.62 -24.94 -12.63
N LEU A 528 2.71 -25.81 -12.19
CA LEU A 528 2.71 -27.23 -12.58
C LEU A 528 2.52 -27.41 -14.09
N GLY A 529 1.54 -26.73 -14.68
CA GLY A 529 1.27 -26.80 -16.12
C GLY A 529 2.44 -26.28 -16.98
N ALA A 530 3.12 -25.22 -16.54
CA ALA A 530 4.31 -24.71 -17.21
C ALA A 530 5.49 -25.70 -17.13
N ALA A 531 5.76 -26.29 -15.96
CA ALA A 531 6.80 -27.30 -15.80
C ALA A 531 6.55 -28.52 -16.69
N LEU A 532 5.30 -29.01 -16.74
CA LEU A 532 4.91 -30.14 -17.57
C LEU A 532 4.99 -29.80 -19.07
N THR A 533 4.57 -28.59 -19.48
CA THR A 533 4.74 -28.11 -20.86
C THR A 533 6.21 -28.15 -21.29
N ILE A 534 7.14 -27.72 -20.43
CA ILE A 534 8.60 -27.80 -20.69
C ILE A 534 9.05 -29.26 -20.84
N SER A 535 8.60 -30.17 -19.98
CA SER A 535 8.90 -31.61 -20.10
C SER A 535 8.41 -32.20 -21.42
N TYR A 536 7.21 -31.85 -21.89
CA TYR A 536 6.69 -32.30 -23.18
C TYR A 536 7.45 -31.73 -24.38
N VAL A 537 7.89 -30.46 -24.33
CA VAL A 537 8.75 -29.88 -25.38
C VAL A 537 10.08 -30.63 -25.45
N TRP A 538 10.68 -30.96 -24.30
CA TRP A 538 11.93 -31.71 -24.25
C TRP A 538 11.76 -33.15 -24.78
N GLY A 539 10.68 -33.83 -24.40
CA GLY A 539 10.32 -35.15 -24.95
C GLY A 539 10.09 -35.13 -26.46
N LEU A 540 9.46 -34.07 -26.99
CA LEU A 540 9.26 -33.90 -28.43
C LEU A 540 10.59 -33.76 -29.18
N ILE A 541 11.51 -32.93 -28.66
CA ILE A 541 12.86 -32.77 -29.22
C ILE A 541 13.61 -34.12 -29.23
N TRP A 542 13.51 -34.88 -28.13
CA TRP A 542 14.16 -36.18 -28.01
C TRP A 542 13.59 -37.22 -29.00
N VAL A 543 12.27 -37.29 -29.17
CA VAL A 543 11.63 -38.24 -30.12
C VAL A 543 11.99 -37.89 -31.57
N ILE A 544 12.12 -36.61 -31.90
CA ILE A 544 12.59 -36.14 -33.21
C ILE A 544 14.07 -36.55 -33.43
N ASP A 545 14.95 -36.40 -32.44
CA ASP A 545 16.36 -36.84 -32.52
C ASP A 545 16.52 -38.36 -32.75
N LYS A 546 15.53 -39.15 -32.31
CA LYS A 546 15.52 -40.62 -32.43
C LYS A 546 14.64 -41.18 -33.55
N ASN A 547 14.11 -40.35 -34.45
CA ASN A 547 13.21 -40.77 -35.55
C ASN A 547 11.96 -41.56 -35.09
N GLY A 548 11.43 -41.29 -33.89
CA GLY A 548 10.26 -42.00 -33.34
C GLY A 548 8.92 -41.48 -33.86
N GLU A 549 8.67 -41.57 -35.18
CA GLU A 549 7.51 -40.93 -35.82
C GLU A 549 6.15 -41.34 -35.24
N ASP A 550 5.97 -42.61 -34.83
CA ASP A 550 4.70 -43.18 -34.34
C ASP A 550 4.14 -42.45 -33.11
N TYR A 551 5.00 -41.83 -32.29
CA TYR A 551 4.63 -41.21 -31.01
C TYR A 551 4.51 -39.68 -31.07
N LEU A 552 4.97 -39.06 -32.17
CA LEU A 552 5.02 -37.61 -32.35
C LEU A 552 3.63 -36.97 -32.22
N SER A 553 2.61 -37.63 -32.80
CA SER A 553 1.22 -37.16 -32.79
C SER A 553 0.66 -37.05 -31.37
N LEU A 554 0.92 -38.05 -30.51
CA LEU A 554 0.39 -38.07 -29.14
C LEU A 554 1.10 -37.05 -28.25
N LEU A 555 2.42 -36.89 -28.39
CA LEU A 555 3.18 -35.85 -27.67
C LEU A 555 2.72 -34.44 -28.04
N ILE A 556 2.47 -34.16 -29.32
CA ILE A 556 1.93 -32.86 -29.76
C ILE A 556 0.54 -32.61 -29.17
N ILE A 557 -0.35 -33.60 -29.14
CA ILE A 557 -1.69 -33.48 -28.53
C ILE A 557 -1.57 -33.18 -27.03
N CYS A 558 -0.76 -33.94 -26.29
CA CYS A 558 -0.56 -33.71 -24.85
C CYS A 558 0.06 -32.35 -24.56
N LEU A 559 1.06 -31.92 -25.34
CA LEU A 559 1.69 -30.59 -25.24
C LEU A 559 0.66 -29.47 -25.42
N VAL A 560 -0.16 -29.55 -26.48
CA VAL A 560 -1.20 -28.56 -26.77
C VAL A 560 -2.24 -28.50 -25.65
N LEU A 561 -2.62 -29.65 -25.08
CA LEU A 561 -3.59 -29.71 -23.99
C LEU A 561 -3.04 -29.12 -22.67
N TRP A 562 -1.79 -29.42 -22.29
CA TRP A 562 -1.14 -28.80 -21.12
C TRP A 562 -0.95 -27.30 -21.29
N LEU A 563 -0.53 -26.86 -22.48
CA LEU A 563 -0.37 -25.44 -22.81
C LEU A 563 -1.72 -24.70 -22.74
N ALA A 564 -2.78 -25.29 -23.32
CA ALA A 564 -4.13 -24.70 -23.27
C ALA A 564 -4.69 -24.59 -21.84
N ALA A 565 -4.49 -25.61 -21.00
CA ALA A 565 -4.88 -25.58 -19.59
C ALA A 565 -4.11 -24.48 -18.82
N THR A 566 -2.79 -24.39 -19.04
CA THR A 566 -1.91 -23.39 -18.42
C THR A 566 -2.30 -21.96 -18.80
N ILE A 567 -2.54 -21.70 -20.09
CA ILE A 567 -3.01 -20.40 -20.59
C ILE A 567 -4.38 -20.06 -19.97
N ALA A 568 -5.32 -21.00 -19.93
CA ALA A 568 -6.65 -20.80 -19.33
C ALA A 568 -6.59 -20.40 -17.84
N ALA A 569 -5.62 -20.91 -17.07
CA ALA A 569 -5.41 -20.47 -15.68
C ALA A 569 -4.75 -19.10 -15.56
N ALA A 570 -3.81 -18.77 -16.44
CA ALA A 570 -3.05 -17.52 -16.41
C ALA A 570 -3.92 -16.29 -16.76
N ILE A 571 -4.84 -16.41 -17.73
CA ILE A 571 -5.56 -15.26 -18.28
C ILE A 571 -6.44 -14.48 -17.27
N PRO A 572 -6.61 -13.15 -17.46
CA PRO A 572 -7.38 -12.31 -16.55
C PRO A 572 -8.82 -12.78 -16.26
N PRO A 573 -9.63 -13.30 -17.21
CA PRO A 573 -11.01 -13.74 -16.94
C PRO A 573 -11.10 -14.79 -15.83
N THR A 574 -10.16 -15.74 -15.78
CA THR A 574 -10.09 -16.75 -14.72
C THR A 574 -9.76 -16.10 -13.37
N GLY A 575 -8.87 -15.10 -13.34
CA GLY A 575 -8.62 -14.28 -12.14
C GLY A 575 -9.80 -13.40 -11.70
N HIS A 576 -10.70 -13.02 -12.60
CA HIS A 576 -11.96 -12.36 -12.24
C HIS A 576 -12.97 -13.35 -11.62
N ALA A 577 -13.06 -14.57 -12.17
CA ALA A 577 -13.94 -15.63 -11.64
C ALA A 577 -13.57 -16.05 -10.19
N MET A 578 -12.29 -16.00 -9.80
CA MET A 578 -11.86 -16.31 -8.43
C MET A 578 -12.26 -15.24 -7.40
N ARG A 579 -12.33 -13.96 -7.80
CA ARG A 579 -12.60 -12.84 -6.87
C ARG A 579 -14.03 -12.77 -6.33
N GLY A 580 -14.95 -13.58 -6.86
CA GLY A 580 -16.33 -13.66 -6.37
C GLY A 580 -16.50 -14.19 -4.94
N TYR A 581 -15.52 -14.95 -4.41
CA TYR A 581 -15.62 -15.57 -3.09
C TYR A 581 -15.33 -14.60 -1.93
N GLN A 582 -14.37 -13.67 -2.12
CA GLN A 582 -13.95 -12.72 -1.07
C GLN A 582 -15.08 -11.78 -0.60
N ARG A 583 -16.08 -11.49 -1.44
CA ARG A 583 -17.22 -10.63 -1.06
C ARG A 583 -18.23 -11.29 -0.11
N ARG A 584 -18.24 -12.63 0.04
CA ARG A 584 -19.21 -13.32 0.92
C ARG A 584 -18.78 -13.40 2.39
N PHE A 585 -17.49 -13.31 2.68
CA PHE A 585 -16.99 -13.29 4.06
C PHE A 585 -16.92 -11.88 4.67
N ALA A 586 -16.88 -10.84 3.85
CA ALA A 586 -16.92 -9.44 4.29
C ALA A 586 -18.32 -8.94 4.70
N THR A 587 -19.38 -9.75 4.54
CA THR A 587 -20.77 -9.35 4.78
C THR A 587 -21.56 -10.33 5.66
N ALA A 588 -20.89 -11.13 6.48
CA ALA A 588 -21.54 -11.96 7.50
C ALA A 588 -21.63 -11.18 8.82
N PRO A 589 -22.81 -10.69 9.25
CA PRO A 589 -22.92 -9.96 10.49
C PRO A 589 -22.90 -10.92 11.68
N GLY A 590 -21.88 -10.82 12.53
CA GLY A 590 -21.89 -11.47 13.85
C GLY A 590 -20.83 -12.55 14.08
N TRP A 591 -19.56 -12.19 13.96
CA TRP A 591 -18.51 -12.74 14.84
C TRP A 591 -17.86 -11.54 15.53
N ARG A 592 -17.90 -11.54 16.87
CA ARG A 592 -17.33 -10.52 17.77
C ARG A 592 -16.09 -11.10 18.45
#